data_AF-A0A564YX24-F1
#
_entry.id   AF-A0A564YX24-F1
#
_cell.length_a   1.000
_cell.length_b   1.000
_cell.length_c   1.000
_cell.angle_alpha   90.00
_cell.angle_beta   90.00
_cell.angle_gamma   90.00
#
_symmetry.space_group_name_H-M   'P 1'
#
loop_
_entity.id
_entity.type
_entity.pdbx_description
1 polymer ?
#
loop_
_entity_poly.entity_id
_entity_poly.type
_entity_poly.pdbx_seq_one_letter_code
_entity_poly.pdbx_strand_id
1 'polypeptide(L)'
;MSQEISAPPTQIIQKPSQNPYDDLKAATLQHTQPFAAERVEKLLQLECTGDLKPTALLYRMKLLAPGESFNKDFWKLLYFKKLPSYIQPILANALKTEPIESLADMADNIIETAGLPRIEEIPHKSELPAAWEERILKLEAKIDALTFQRSQLRSRSFNRRRRSLSRHSPRSRRHENKGNNSIPGSFGKRTSPAVVAETVSGHSSNSLFLQNRNSGTSYLIDSGY
;
A
#
# COMPACT_ATOMS: atom_id res chain seq x y z
N MET A 1 -53.38 30.18 31.01
CA MET A 1 -51.95 29.86 31.21
C MET A 1 -51.89 28.46 31.77
N SER A 2 -51.70 27.47 30.90
CA SER A 2 -51.66 26.06 31.27
C SER A 2 -50.23 25.70 31.66
N GLN A 3 -50.05 25.14 32.85
CA GLN A 3 -48.79 24.56 33.29
C GLN A 3 -48.64 23.15 32.67
N GLU A 4 -47.57 22.95 31.92
CA GLU A 4 -47.16 21.67 31.36
C GLU A 4 -46.18 21.03 32.34
N ILE A 5 -46.62 20.00 33.06
CA ILE A 5 -45.78 19.24 33.99
C ILE A 5 -45.06 18.16 33.17
N SER A 6 -43.76 18.38 32.96
CA SER A 6 -42.84 17.41 32.35
C SER A 6 -42.71 16.18 33.27
N ALA A 7 -43.17 15.03 32.78
CA ALA A 7 -42.98 13.75 33.46
C ALA A 7 -41.50 13.33 33.41
N PRO A 8 -40.92 12.80 34.51
CA PRO A 8 -39.53 12.38 34.54
C PRO A 8 -39.31 11.12 33.68
N PRO A 9 -38.10 10.93 33.11
CA PRO A 9 -37.78 9.75 32.32
C PRO A 9 -37.83 8.51 33.22
N THR A 10 -38.76 7.61 32.92
CA THR A 10 -38.83 6.28 33.51
C THR A 10 -37.55 5.52 33.17
N GLN A 11 -36.66 5.39 34.15
CA GLN A 11 -35.62 4.37 34.11
C GLN A 11 -36.32 3.01 34.01
N ILE A 12 -36.26 2.40 32.82
CA ILE A 12 -36.75 1.05 32.58
C ILE A 12 -35.76 0.09 33.25
N ILE A 13 -35.83 -0.01 34.58
CA ILE A 13 -35.22 -1.12 35.31
C ILE A 13 -36.14 -2.30 35.05
N GLN A 14 -35.84 -3.07 34.01
CA GLN A 14 -36.52 -4.32 33.74
C GLN A 14 -36.41 -5.21 34.99
N LYS A 15 -37.56 -5.69 35.47
CA LYS A 15 -37.61 -6.62 36.60
C LYS A 15 -36.74 -7.83 36.27
N PRO A 16 -35.76 -8.21 37.13
CA PRO A 16 -34.91 -9.36 36.84
C PRO A 16 -35.79 -10.60 36.69
N SER A 17 -35.51 -11.40 35.66
CA SER A 17 -36.22 -12.64 35.41
C SER A 17 -35.97 -13.65 36.52
N GLN A 18 -36.62 -14.81 36.42
CA GLN A 18 -36.51 -15.88 37.40
C GLN A 18 -35.07 -16.42 37.53
N ASN A 19 -34.24 -16.28 36.48
CA ASN A 19 -32.82 -16.66 36.46
C ASN A 19 -31.97 -15.54 35.82
N PRO A 20 -31.70 -14.43 36.54
CA PRO A 20 -31.06 -13.25 35.96
C PRO A 20 -29.64 -13.52 35.47
N TYR A 21 -28.96 -14.51 36.06
CA TYR A 21 -27.62 -14.91 35.65
C TYR A 21 -27.63 -15.68 34.33
N ASP A 22 -28.60 -16.56 34.11
CA ASP A 22 -28.73 -17.31 32.86
C ASP A 22 -29.11 -16.38 31.72
N ASP A 23 -29.99 -15.40 31.98
CA ASP A 23 -30.36 -14.38 30.99
C ASP A 23 -29.20 -13.46 30.66
N LEU A 24 -28.41 -13.03 31.66
CA LEU A 24 -27.22 -12.22 31.42
C LEU A 24 -26.17 -13.02 30.65
N LYS A 25 -25.97 -14.30 31.00
CA LYS A 25 -25.08 -15.21 30.28
C LYS A 25 -25.54 -15.41 28.83
N ALA A 26 -26.82 -15.62 28.60
CA ALA A 26 -27.39 -15.76 27.26
C ALA A 26 -27.26 -14.46 26.46
N ALA A 27 -27.63 -13.32 27.03
CA ALA A 27 -27.49 -12.01 26.39
C ALA A 27 -26.03 -11.70 26.05
N THR A 28 -25.10 -12.00 26.97
CA THR A 28 -23.66 -11.84 26.73
C THR A 28 -23.22 -12.74 25.58
N LEU A 29 -23.59 -14.01 25.56
CA LEU A 29 -23.26 -14.93 24.45
C LEU A 29 -23.86 -14.47 23.12
N GLN A 30 -25.11 -13.99 23.12
CA GLN A 30 -25.78 -13.46 21.92
C GLN A 30 -25.06 -12.21 21.37
N HIS A 31 -24.52 -11.36 22.23
CA HIS A 31 -23.81 -10.15 21.82
C HIS A 31 -22.31 -10.34 21.55
N THR A 32 -21.66 -11.32 22.17
CA THR A 32 -20.21 -11.55 22.06
C THR A 32 -19.83 -12.60 21.04
N GLN A 33 -20.73 -13.55 20.73
CA GLN A 33 -20.50 -14.47 19.64
C GLN A 33 -20.76 -13.79 18.29
N PRO A 34 -19.91 -14.03 17.28
CA PRO A 34 -20.20 -13.56 15.93
C PRO A 34 -21.56 -14.10 15.50
N PHE A 35 -22.37 -13.21 14.94
CA PHE A 35 -23.66 -13.55 14.39
C PHE A 35 -23.49 -14.68 13.35
N ALA A 36 -24.51 -15.53 13.17
CA ALA A 36 -24.41 -16.69 12.29
C ALA A 36 -23.92 -16.34 10.88
N ALA A 37 -24.36 -15.21 10.32
CA ALA A 37 -23.89 -14.73 9.02
C ALA A 37 -22.39 -14.39 9.02
N GLU A 38 -21.87 -13.72 10.06
CA GLU A 38 -20.44 -13.39 10.14
C GLU A 38 -19.55 -14.63 10.23
N ARG A 39 -20.03 -15.69 10.91
CA ARG A 39 -19.31 -16.98 10.95
C ARG A 39 -19.23 -17.61 9.57
N VAL A 40 -20.34 -17.61 8.84
CA VAL A 40 -20.41 -18.12 7.46
C VAL A 40 -19.51 -17.29 6.54
N GLU A 41 -19.51 -15.96 6.66
CA GLU A 41 -18.62 -15.08 5.90
C GLU A 41 -17.15 -15.40 6.18
N LYS A 42 -16.76 -15.50 7.46
CA LYS A 42 -15.39 -15.89 7.85
C LYS A 42 -15.01 -17.27 7.32
N LEU A 43 -15.95 -18.22 7.34
CA LEU A 43 -15.74 -19.56 6.79
C LEU A 43 -15.53 -19.52 5.28
N LEU A 44 -16.29 -18.69 4.57
CA LEU A 44 -16.16 -18.48 3.12
C LEU A 44 -14.95 -17.64 2.72
N GLN A 45 -14.38 -16.84 3.62
CA GLN A 45 -13.14 -16.10 3.39
C GLN A 45 -11.89 -16.92 3.72
N LEU A 46 -12.04 -17.99 4.50
CA LEU A 46 -10.91 -18.85 4.86
C LEU A 46 -10.34 -19.53 3.61
N GLU A 47 -9.02 -19.48 3.45
CA GLU A 47 -8.29 -20.09 2.35
C GLU A 47 -7.08 -20.87 2.88
N CYS A 48 -6.68 -21.91 2.13
CA CYS A 48 -5.43 -22.62 2.39
C CYS A 48 -4.26 -21.72 1.97
N THR A 49 -3.77 -20.90 2.89
CA THR A 49 -2.54 -20.12 2.68
C THR A 49 -1.32 -21.03 2.62
N GLY A 50 -0.25 -20.62 1.93
CA GLY A 50 0.91 -21.47 1.60
C GLY A 50 1.55 -22.25 2.76
N ASP A 51 1.51 -21.72 3.99
CA ASP A 51 2.07 -22.39 5.17
C ASP A 51 1.05 -23.22 5.98
N LEU A 52 -0.24 -23.07 5.67
CA LEU A 52 -1.32 -23.73 6.39
C LEU A 52 -1.55 -25.12 5.80
N LYS A 53 -1.30 -26.16 6.61
CA LYS A 53 -1.61 -27.53 6.23
C LYS A 53 -3.12 -27.71 5.94
N PRO A 54 -3.50 -28.42 4.87
CA PRO A 54 -4.88 -28.81 4.59
C PRO A 54 -5.63 -29.43 5.79
N THR A 55 -4.99 -30.23 6.64
CA THR A 55 -5.60 -30.74 7.89
C THR A 55 -5.91 -29.61 8.88
N ALA A 56 -4.99 -28.67 9.05
CA ALA A 56 -5.19 -27.50 9.91
C ALA A 56 -6.28 -26.56 9.37
N LEU A 57 -6.41 -26.43 8.04
CA LEU A 57 -7.51 -25.73 7.39
C LEU A 57 -8.86 -26.35 7.77
N LEU A 58 -9.00 -27.68 7.67
CA LEU A 58 -10.23 -28.38 8.04
C LEU A 58 -10.59 -28.14 9.51
N TYR A 59 -9.59 -28.18 10.39
CA TYR A 59 -9.80 -27.90 11.81
C TYR A 59 -10.30 -26.47 12.05
N ARG A 60 -9.68 -25.47 11.41
CA ARG A 60 -10.13 -24.07 11.50
C ARG A 60 -11.55 -23.87 10.97
N MET A 61 -11.91 -24.55 9.88
CA MET A 61 -13.26 -24.53 9.34
C MET A 61 -14.28 -25.05 10.35
N LYS A 62 -14.00 -26.19 11.01
CA LYS A 62 -14.86 -26.76 12.06
C LYS A 62 -14.97 -25.84 13.29
N LEU A 63 -13.90 -25.13 13.64
CA LEU A 63 -13.90 -24.15 14.75
C LEU A 63 -14.74 -22.90 14.47
N LEU A 64 -14.89 -22.49 13.21
CA LEU A 64 -15.67 -21.29 12.85
C LEU A 64 -17.18 -21.55 12.83
N ALA A 65 -17.60 -22.80 12.69
CA ALA A 65 -19.01 -23.19 12.74
C ALA A 65 -19.27 -24.33 13.75
N PRO A 66 -18.97 -24.13 15.04
CA PRO A 66 -19.22 -25.13 16.06
C PRO A 66 -20.73 -25.24 16.29
N GLY A 67 -21.28 -26.44 16.14
CA GLY A 67 -22.70 -26.70 16.36
C GLY A 67 -23.62 -26.36 15.17
N GLU A 68 -23.08 -25.85 14.05
CA GLU A 68 -23.87 -25.69 12.84
C GLU A 68 -24.01 -27.04 12.12
N SER A 69 -25.25 -27.51 11.97
CA SER A 69 -25.53 -28.81 11.35
C SER A 69 -25.48 -28.72 9.82
N PHE A 70 -24.33 -28.37 9.25
CA PHE A 70 -24.15 -28.51 7.81
C PHE A 70 -24.07 -29.99 7.41
N ASN A 71 -24.61 -30.32 6.24
CA ASN A 71 -24.48 -31.65 5.66
C ASN A 71 -22.99 -32.04 5.48
N LYS A 72 -22.65 -33.31 5.73
CA LYS A 72 -21.32 -33.87 5.48
C LYS A 72 -20.84 -33.61 4.05
N ASP A 73 -21.73 -33.69 3.06
CA ASP A 73 -21.38 -33.44 1.66
C ASP A 73 -21.07 -31.96 1.40
N PHE A 74 -21.77 -31.06 2.09
CA PHE A 74 -21.48 -29.62 2.04
C PHE A 74 -20.09 -29.33 2.59
N TRP A 75 -19.75 -29.90 3.75
CA TRP A 75 -18.42 -29.75 4.33
C TRP A 75 -17.32 -30.26 3.41
N LYS A 76 -17.53 -31.44 2.78
CA LYS A 76 -16.58 -32.00 1.81
C LYS A 76 -16.38 -31.07 0.62
N LEU A 77 -17.48 -30.60 0.04
CA LEU A 77 -17.43 -29.72 -1.14
C LEU A 77 -16.77 -28.38 -0.80
N LEU A 78 -17.15 -27.78 0.32
CA LEU A 78 -16.59 -26.53 0.78
C LEU A 78 -15.08 -26.67 1.02
N TYR A 79 -14.67 -27.69 1.77
CA TYR A 79 -13.26 -27.97 2.02
C TYR A 79 -12.48 -28.17 0.72
N PHE A 80 -12.99 -28.99 -0.19
CA PHE A 80 -12.36 -29.23 -1.49
C PHE A 80 -12.19 -27.95 -2.31
N LYS A 81 -13.17 -27.03 -2.26
CA LYS A 81 -13.07 -25.73 -2.93
C LYS A 81 -12.07 -24.78 -2.27
N LYS A 82 -11.73 -24.99 -1.00
CA LYS A 82 -10.71 -24.22 -0.26
C LYS A 82 -9.28 -24.73 -0.47
N LEU A 83 -9.12 -25.92 -1.04
CA LEU A 83 -7.79 -26.45 -1.36
C LEU A 83 -7.16 -25.72 -2.56
N PRO A 84 -5.82 -25.64 -2.61
CA PRO A 84 -5.11 -25.14 -3.77
C PRO A 84 -5.49 -25.87 -5.07
N SER A 85 -5.60 -25.13 -6.16
CA SER A 85 -6.08 -25.64 -7.46
C SER A 85 -5.26 -26.80 -8.02
N TYR A 86 -3.96 -26.88 -7.71
CA TYR A 86 -3.08 -27.95 -8.18
C TYR A 86 -3.36 -29.31 -7.51
N ILE A 87 -3.98 -29.33 -6.32
CA ILE A 87 -4.28 -30.56 -5.56
C ILE A 87 -5.68 -31.08 -5.89
N GLN A 88 -6.63 -30.16 -6.14
CA GLN A 88 -8.02 -30.50 -6.47
C GLN A 88 -8.15 -31.61 -7.54
N PRO A 89 -7.46 -31.59 -8.70
CA PRO A 89 -7.61 -32.65 -9.71
C PRO A 89 -7.15 -34.02 -9.21
N ILE A 90 -6.14 -34.07 -8.33
CA ILE A 90 -5.60 -35.31 -7.76
C ILE A 90 -6.63 -35.92 -6.78
N LEU A 91 -7.31 -35.08 -6.01
CA LEU A 91 -8.29 -35.49 -5.01
C LEU A 91 -9.73 -35.62 -5.54
N ALA A 92 -9.98 -35.34 -6.83
CA ALA A 92 -11.34 -35.28 -7.38
C ALA A 92 -12.12 -36.60 -7.22
N ASN A 93 -11.44 -37.74 -7.35
CA ASN A 93 -12.05 -39.06 -7.15
C ASN A 93 -12.26 -39.35 -5.65
N ALA A 94 -11.27 -39.01 -4.83
CA ALA A 94 -11.32 -39.19 -3.38
C ALA A 94 -12.48 -38.42 -2.73
N LEU A 95 -12.90 -37.29 -3.30
CA LEU A 95 -14.04 -36.51 -2.81
C LEU A 95 -15.34 -37.34 -2.69
N LYS A 96 -15.53 -38.32 -3.58
CA LYS A 96 -16.74 -39.17 -3.62
C LYS A 96 -16.66 -40.37 -2.70
N THR A 97 -15.46 -40.94 -2.52
CA THR A 97 -15.27 -42.21 -1.82
C THR A 97 -14.88 -42.03 -0.36
N GLU A 98 -14.06 -41.01 -0.07
CA GLU A 98 -13.41 -40.87 1.23
C GLU A 98 -14.14 -39.90 2.16
N PRO A 99 -14.06 -40.09 3.50
CA PRO A 99 -14.51 -39.10 4.47
C PRO A 99 -13.64 -37.83 4.41
N ILE A 100 -14.16 -36.73 4.97
CA ILE A 100 -13.48 -35.41 4.89
C ILE A 100 -12.14 -35.40 5.64
N GLU A 101 -12.03 -36.19 6.71
CA GLU A 101 -10.79 -36.34 7.48
C GLU A 101 -9.69 -37.01 6.63
N SER A 102 -10.00 -38.16 6.01
CA SER A 102 -9.11 -38.87 5.07
C SER A 102 -8.72 -37.98 3.89
N LEU A 103 -9.67 -37.19 3.37
CA LEU A 103 -9.42 -36.22 2.30
C LEU A 103 -8.38 -35.18 2.69
N ALA A 104 -8.38 -34.73 3.95
CA ALA A 104 -7.41 -33.78 4.45
C ALA A 104 -6.02 -34.39 4.64
N ASP A 105 -5.95 -35.61 5.16
CA ASP A 105 -4.68 -36.34 5.31
C ASP A 105 -4.03 -36.61 3.95
N MET A 106 -4.81 -36.99 2.93
CA MET A 106 -4.30 -37.14 1.57
C MET A 106 -3.84 -35.81 0.98
N ALA A 107 -4.54 -34.71 1.24
CA ALA A 107 -4.13 -33.38 0.79
C ALA A 107 -2.77 -32.97 1.40
N ASP A 108 -2.57 -33.19 2.70
CA ASP A 108 -1.29 -32.95 3.38
C ASP A 108 -0.17 -33.77 2.73
N ASN A 109 -0.40 -35.07 2.50
CA ASN A 109 0.57 -35.95 1.85
C ASN A 109 0.91 -35.51 0.43
N ILE A 110 -0.06 -35.02 -0.36
CA ILE A 110 0.20 -34.50 -1.70
C ILE A 110 1.10 -33.26 -1.64
N ILE A 111 0.85 -32.34 -0.70
CA ILE A 111 1.71 -31.15 -0.56
C ILE A 111 3.13 -31.54 -0.18
N GLU A 112 3.28 -32.48 0.74
CA GLU A 112 4.59 -32.96 1.20
C GLU A 112 5.36 -33.71 0.11
N THR A 113 4.67 -34.54 -0.68
CA THR A 113 5.30 -35.40 -1.70
C THR A 113 5.50 -34.72 -3.05
N ALA A 114 4.50 -33.98 -3.54
CA ALA A 114 4.57 -33.31 -4.83
C ALA A 114 5.26 -31.94 -4.75
N GLY A 115 5.40 -31.38 -3.54
CA GLY A 115 5.82 -30.00 -3.34
C GLY A 115 4.81 -28.98 -3.90
N LEU A 116 5.07 -27.70 -3.68
CA LEU A 116 4.38 -26.66 -4.46
C LEU A 116 4.66 -26.93 -5.95
N PRO A 117 3.67 -26.71 -6.85
CA PRO A 117 3.88 -26.92 -8.26
C PRO A 117 5.14 -26.17 -8.66
N ARG A 118 6.11 -26.90 -9.22
CA ARG A 118 7.33 -26.31 -9.78
C ARG A 118 6.82 -25.26 -10.75
N ILE A 119 7.01 -23.98 -10.40
CA ILE A 119 6.83 -22.89 -11.34
C ILE A 119 7.96 -23.13 -12.32
N GLU A 120 7.69 -23.93 -13.35
CA GLU A 120 8.52 -23.92 -14.54
C GLU A 120 8.47 -22.47 -14.99
N GLU A 121 9.60 -21.79 -14.83
CA GLU A 121 9.83 -20.49 -15.45
C GLU A 121 9.27 -20.61 -16.85
N ILE A 122 8.17 -19.91 -17.12
CA ILE A 122 7.64 -19.76 -18.46
C ILE A 122 8.88 -19.45 -19.27
N PRO A 123 9.28 -20.27 -20.28
CA PRO A 123 10.43 -19.93 -21.07
C PRO A 123 10.10 -18.55 -21.57
N HIS A 124 10.84 -17.56 -21.07
CA HIS A 124 10.78 -16.22 -21.57
C HIS A 124 11.33 -16.40 -22.97
N LYS A 125 10.46 -16.75 -23.92
CA LYS A 125 10.68 -16.45 -25.31
C LYS A 125 10.79 -14.94 -25.29
N SER A 126 12.03 -14.48 -25.16
CA SER A 126 12.48 -13.14 -25.44
C SER A 126 12.33 -12.83 -26.93
N GLU A 127 11.28 -13.35 -27.56
CA GLU A 127 10.74 -12.77 -28.75
C GLU A 127 9.90 -11.60 -28.22
N LEU A 128 10.57 -10.49 -27.92
CA LEU A 128 9.91 -9.21 -28.08
C LEU A 128 9.36 -9.27 -29.50
N PRO A 129 8.03 -9.28 -29.73
CA PRO A 129 7.50 -9.32 -31.09
C PRO A 129 8.25 -8.27 -31.89
N ALA A 130 8.82 -8.58 -33.07
CA ALA A 130 9.69 -7.65 -33.82
C ALA A 130 9.12 -6.22 -33.93
N ALA A 131 7.79 -6.09 -33.85
CA ALA A 131 7.05 -4.84 -33.65
C ALA A 131 7.52 -3.96 -32.47
N TRP A 132 7.85 -4.53 -31.31
CA TRP A 132 8.37 -3.84 -30.14
C TRP A 132 9.83 -3.43 -30.31
N GLU A 133 10.67 -4.27 -30.91
CA GLU A 133 12.05 -3.91 -31.24
C GLU A 133 12.07 -2.73 -32.23
N GLU A 134 11.25 -2.79 -33.29
CA GLU A 134 11.06 -1.66 -34.20
C GLU A 134 10.56 -0.41 -33.48
N ARG A 135 9.68 -0.56 -32.49
CA ARG A 135 9.13 0.56 -31.73
C ARG A 135 10.17 1.18 -30.80
N ILE A 136 11.06 0.37 -30.22
CA ILE A 136 12.20 0.83 -29.43
C ILE A 136 13.17 1.60 -30.33
N LEU A 137 13.56 1.04 -31.48
CA LEU A 137 14.44 1.72 -32.44
C LEU A 137 13.84 3.05 -32.94
N LYS A 138 12.53 3.08 -33.21
CA LYS A 138 11.81 4.32 -33.59
C LYS A 138 11.80 5.35 -32.46
N LEU A 139 11.74 4.93 -31.20
CA LEU A 139 11.79 5.82 -30.03
C LEU A 139 13.20 6.35 -29.82
N GLU A 140 14.23 5.51 -29.93
CA GLU A 140 15.64 5.90 -29.84
C GLU A 140 15.99 6.94 -30.91
N ALA A 141 15.62 6.70 -32.17
CA ALA A 141 15.85 7.66 -33.26
C ALA A 141 15.16 9.01 -33.01
N LYS A 142 13.96 9.01 -32.41
CA LYS A 142 13.26 10.25 -32.03
C LYS A 142 13.97 10.97 -30.89
N ILE A 143 14.48 10.24 -29.89
CA ILE A 143 15.26 10.81 -28.79
C ILE A 143 16.51 11.49 -29.36
N ASP A 144 17.26 10.83 -30.25
CA ASP A 144 18.46 11.39 -30.87
C ASP A 144 18.16 12.64 -31.72
N ALA A 145 17.07 12.62 -32.49
CA ALA A 145 16.65 13.78 -33.26
C ALA A 145 16.29 14.97 -32.33
N LEU A 146 15.59 14.71 -31.23
CA LEU A 146 15.22 15.73 -30.24
C LEU A 146 16.44 16.26 -29.47
N THR A 147 17.38 15.40 -29.09
CA THR A 147 18.63 15.82 -28.43
C THR A 147 19.49 16.65 -29.38
N PHE A 148 19.58 16.27 -30.65
CA PHE A 148 20.26 17.05 -31.69
C PHE A 148 19.59 18.41 -31.93
N GLN A 149 18.27 18.48 -32.05
CA GLN A 149 17.56 19.75 -32.20
C GLN A 149 17.80 20.66 -30.99
N ARG A 150 17.79 20.10 -29.78
CA ARG A 150 18.05 20.85 -28.54
C ARG A 150 19.48 21.39 -28.48
N SER A 151 20.48 20.62 -28.94
CA SER A 151 21.88 21.07 -28.99
C SER A 151 22.07 22.19 -30.02
N GLN A 152 21.41 22.11 -31.19
CA GLN A 152 21.41 23.14 -32.22
C GLN A 152 20.74 24.45 -31.75
N LEU A 153 19.63 24.36 -31.02
CA LEU A 153 18.99 25.54 -30.44
C LEU A 153 19.85 26.19 -29.35
N ARG A 154 20.53 25.38 -28.52
CA ARG A 154 21.51 25.89 -27.55
C ARG A 154 22.68 26.58 -28.25
N SER A 155 23.30 25.98 -29.27
CA SER A 155 24.44 26.56 -29.99
C SER A 155 24.07 27.86 -30.73
N ARG A 156 22.87 27.94 -31.31
CA ARG A 156 22.33 29.16 -31.93
C ARG A 156 22.10 30.30 -30.94
N SER A 157 21.71 30.00 -29.70
CA SER A 157 21.58 30.99 -28.63
C SER A 157 22.93 31.59 -28.23
N PHE A 158 23.98 30.76 -28.12
CA PHE A 158 25.33 31.23 -27.77
C PHE A 158 26.02 32.02 -28.89
N ASN A 159 25.77 31.68 -30.17
CA ASN A 159 26.35 32.41 -31.31
C ASN A 159 25.67 33.74 -31.62
N ARG A 160 24.40 33.93 -31.23
CA ARG A 160 23.74 35.25 -31.34
C ARG A 160 24.31 36.29 -30.37
N ARG A 161 24.82 35.87 -29.21
CA ARG A 161 25.47 36.78 -28.23
C ARG A 161 26.90 37.19 -28.58
N ARG A 162 27.63 36.42 -29.40
CA ARG A 162 29.03 36.74 -29.76
C ARG A 162 29.17 37.66 -30.97
N ARG A 163 28.11 37.93 -31.72
CA ARG A 163 28.18 38.70 -32.98
C ARG A 163 27.95 40.23 -32.82
N SER A 164 27.83 40.74 -31.59
CA SER A 164 27.61 42.17 -31.32
C SER A 164 28.74 42.89 -30.58
N LEU A 165 29.94 42.31 -30.45
CA LEU A 165 31.16 43.04 -30.04
C LEU A 165 32.27 42.90 -31.09
N SER A 166 32.06 43.53 -32.25
CA SER A 166 33.15 43.88 -33.17
C SER A 166 33.24 45.39 -33.27
N ARG A 167 33.68 46.03 -32.19
CA ARG A 167 34.27 47.36 -32.22
C ARG A 167 35.44 47.36 -31.25
N HIS A 168 36.61 47.74 -31.77
CA HIS A 168 37.86 48.12 -31.08
C HIS A 168 39.02 47.14 -31.27
N SER A 169 39.81 47.44 -32.31
CA SER A 169 41.20 47.04 -32.45
C SER A 169 42.07 47.97 -31.58
N PRO A 170 43.01 47.46 -30.77
CA PRO A 170 43.88 48.28 -29.94
C PRO A 170 45.15 48.67 -30.71
N ARG A 171 45.54 49.94 -30.61
CA ARG A 171 46.89 50.38 -31.01
C ARG A 171 47.54 51.19 -29.89
N SER A 172 48.56 50.55 -29.31
CA SER A 172 49.88 51.09 -28.97
C SER A 172 50.04 52.08 -27.80
N ARG A 173 50.62 51.54 -26.71
CA ARG A 173 51.83 51.97 -25.98
C ARG A 173 51.99 53.46 -25.58
N ARG A 174 51.95 53.65 -24.25
CA ARG A 174 53.00 54.24 -23.39
C ARG A 174 53.32 55.74 -23.54
N HIS A 175 52.86 56.58 -22.59
CA HIS A 175 53.72 57.31 -21.64
C HIS A 175 52.90 58.18 -20.67
N GLU A 176 53.38 58.22 -19.42
CA GLU A 176 53.36 59.31 -18.44
C GLU A 176 52.06 60.02 -17.99
N ASN A 177 51.84 59.89 -16.68
CA ASN A 177 51.79 60.98 -15.68
C ASN A 177 50.48 61.10 -14.90
N LYS A 178 50.67 61.08 -13.56
CA LYS A 178 49.97 61.85 -12.52
C LYS A 178 48.44 61.77 -12.40
N GLY A 179 48.02 61.40 -11.20
CA GLY A 179 46.81 61.96 -10.60
C GLY A 179 45.79 60.93 -10.14
N ASN A 180 45.83 60.66 -8.83
CA ASN A 180 44.69 60.56 -7.90
C ASN A 180 43.35 59.94 -8.34
N ASN A 181 42.94 58.97 -7.53
CA ASN A 181 41.57 58.66 -7.07
C ASN A 181 40.47 58.46 -8.12
N SER A 182 39.91 57.23 -8.15
CA SER A 182 38.48 56.97 -7.85
C SER A 182 38.14 55.47 -8.00
N ILE A 183 37.53 54.92 -6.94
CA ILE A 183 36.76 53.65 -6.93
C ILE A 183 35.37 53.94 -7.54
N PRO A 184 34.82 53.12 -8.46
CA PRO A 184 33.86 52.05 -8.09
C PRO A 184 33.93 50.82 -9.04
N GLY A 185 33.37 49.65 -8.75
CA GLY A 185 32.30 49.36 -7.83
C GLY A 185 32.23 47.88 -7.47
N SER A 186 31.61 47.68 -6.31
CA SER A 186 31.33 46.46 -5.58
C SER A 186 30.68 45.37 -6.44
N PHE A 187 31.33 44.20 -6.53
CA PHE A 187 30.65 42.95 -6.80
C PHE A 187 30.00 42.49 -5.49
N GLY A 188 28.74 42.92 -5.29
CA GLY A 188 27.89 42.40 -4.22
C GLY A 188 27.74 40.89 -4.35
N LYS A 189 28.29 40.16 -3.39
CA LYS A 189 28.01 38.73 -3.17
C LYS A 189 26.52 38.61 -2.85
N ARG A 190 25.78 37.85 -3.65
CA ARG A 190 24.40 37.49 -3.33
C ARG A 190 24.41 36.65 -2.06
N THR A 191 23.78 37.16 -1.01
CA THR A 191 23.48 36.46 0.23
C THR A 191 22.52 35.32 -0.06
N SER A 192 22.90 34.10 0.32
CA SER A 192 21.99 32.95 0.36
C SER A 192 20.84 33.24 1.34
N PRO A 193 19.60 32.77 1.09
CA PRO A 193 18.53 32.97 2.06
C PRO A 193 18.87 32.20 3.34
N ALA A 194 18.87 32.90 4.47
CA ALA A 194 18.98 32.29 5.78
C ALA A 194 17.74 31.42 6.03
N VAL A 195 17.97 30.18 6.43
CA VAL A 195 16.91 29.30 6.95
C VAL A 195 16.48 29.89 8.28
N VAL A 196 15.34 30.58 8.29
CA VAL A 196 14.72 31.06 9.53
C VAL A 196 13.88 29.92 10.07
N ALA A 197 14.29 29.35 11.20
CA ALA A 197 13.41 28.54 12.03
C ALA A 197 12.53 29.51 12.82
N GLU A 198 11.27 29.64 12.40
CA GLU A 198 10.27 30.38 13.15
C GLU A 198 9.68 29.45 14.21
N THR A 199 10.12 29.62 15.46
CA THR A 199 9.42 29.03 16.59
C THR A 199 8.18 29.88 16.85
N VAL A 200 7.02 29.37 16.42
CA VAL A 200 5.74 29.93 16.86
C VAL A 200 5.69 29.80 18.38
N SER A 201 5.68 30.97 19.01
CA SER A 201 5.65 31.17 20.45
C SER A 201 4.54 30.39 21.13
N GLY A 202 4.91 29.65 22.18
CA GLY A 202 4.04 29.33 23.30
C GLY A 202 3.81 27.84 23.52
N HIS A 203 4.42 27.34 24.59
CA HIS A 203 4.26 26.02 25.25
C HIS A 203 5.25 24.94 24.82
N SER A 204 6.19 24.65 25.73
CA SER A 204 7.23 23.63 25.64
C SER A 204 6.67 22.22 25.77
N SER A 205 5.94 21.78 24.76
CA SER A 205 5.59 20.37 24.60
C SER A 205 6.55 19.78 23.57
N ASN A 206 7.38 18.80 23.97
CA ASN A 206 8.29 18.07 23.08
C ASN A 206 7.52 17.14 22.10
N SER A 207 6.44 17.61 21.50
CA SER A 207 5.67 16.87 20.50
C SER A 207 6.19 17.23 19.11
N LEU A 208 6.77 16.23 18.43
CA LEU A 208 7.20 16.36 17.04
C LEU A 208 6.02 16.08 16.12
N PHE A 209 5.79 16.94 15.12
CA PHE A 209 4.75 16.76 14.13
C PHE A 209 5.34 16.62 12.72
N LEU A 210 4.84 15.67 11.94
CA LEU A 210 5.11 15.53 10.51
C LEU A 210 3.90 16.03 9.72
N GLN A 211 4.10 17.07 8.91
CA GLN A 211 3.04 17.59 8.02
C GLN A 211 3.24 17.07 6.60
N ASN A 212 2.22 16.39 6.07
CA ASN A 212 2.20 15.98 4.68
C ASN A 212 1.78 17.16 3.80
N ARG A 213 2.69 17.62 2.91
CA ARG A 213 2.46 18.79 2.04
C ARG A 213 1.38 18.60 0.99
N ASN A 214 1.05 17.36 0.64
CA ASN A 214 0.07 17.06 -0.41
C ASN A 214 -1.36 16.99 0.16
N SER A 215 -1.51 16.57 1.42
CA SER A 215 -2.81 16.44 2.09
C SER A 215 -3.07 17.53 3.14
N GLY A 216 -2.06 18.30 3.53
CA GLY A 216 -2.15 19.30 4.60
C GLY A 216 -2.30 18.71 6.01
N THR A 217 -2.34 17.38 6.14
CA THR A 217 -2.55 16.69 7.41
C THR A 217 -1.27 16.63 8.24
N SER A 218 -1.39 16.90 9.54
CA SER A 218 -0.29 16.82 10.52
C SER A 218 -0.44 15.58 11.38
N TYR A 219 0.63 14.79 11.48
CA TYR A 219 0.71 13.58 12.31
C TYR A 219 1.61 13.85 13.52
N LEU A 220 1.14 13.51 14.72
CA LEU A 220 1.90 13.62 15.95
C LEU A 220 2.79 12.37 16.08
N ILE A 221 4.10 12.58 16.27
CA ILE A 221 5.06 11.51 16.53
C ILE A 221 5.19 11.40 18.05
N ASP A 222 4.60 10.36 18.60
CA ASP A 222 4.81 10.01 20.00
C ASP A 222 6.22 9.43 20.13
N SER A 223 7.13 10.21 20.71
CA SER A 223 8.45 9.71 21.11
C SER A 223 8.27 9.12 22.50
N GLY A 224 7.74 7.90 22.56
CA GLY A 224 7.48 7.20 23.80
C GLY A 224 8.74 7.17 24.67
N TYR A 225 8.63 7.77 25.85
CA TYR A 225 9.58 7.60 26.95
C TYR A 225 9.00 6.62 27.97
#